data_AF-A0A955MG74-F1
#
_entry.id   AF-A0A955MG74-F1
#
_cell.length_a   1.000
_cell.length_b   1.000
_cell.length_c   1.000
_cell.angle_alpha   90.00
_cell.angle_beta   90.00
_cell.angle_gamma   90.00
#
_symmetry.space_group_name_H-M   'P 1'
#
loop_
_entity.id
_entity.type
_entity.pdbx_description
1 polymer ?
#
loop_
_entity_poly.entity_id
_entity_poly.type
_entity_poly.pdbx_seq_one_letter_code
_entity_poly.pdbx_strand_id
1 'polypeptide(L)' 'MLAETFIIIGIMFVAVMGPSVVIAVLGHAVIKALSRNPSAASKIFMGMIVMLIFVEAISIVAMLIIFQLFST' A
#
# COMPACT_ATOMS: atom_id res chain seq x y z
N MET A 1 -26.32 11.59 -7.69
CA MET A 1 -25.15 12.45 -7.97
C MET A 1 -24.27 12.66 -6.74
N LEU A 2 -24.59 13.58 -5.81
CA LEU A 2 -23.70 13.87 -4.65
C LEU A 2 -23.47 12.68 -3.71
N ALA A 3 -24.53 11.95 -3.34
CA ALA A 3 -24.43 10.82 -2.42
C ALA A 3 -23.58 9.66 -2.99
N GLU A 4 -23.73 9.36 -4.28
CA GLU A 4 -22.95 8.32 -4.98
C GLU A 4 -21.46 8.67 -5.01
N THR A 5 -21.12 9.94 -5.27
CA THR A 5 -19.72 10.40 -5.23
C THR A 5 -19.08 10.19 -3.86
N PHE A 6 -19.79 10.49 -2.77
CA PHE A 6 -19.26 10.25 -1.42
C PHE A 6 -19.09 8.76 -1.11
N ILE A 7 -19.98 7.90 -1.60
CA ILE A 7 -19.86 6.45 -1.45
C ILE A 7 -18.63 5.93 -2.18
N ILE A 8 -18.42 6.33 -3.43
CA ILE A 8 -17.25 5.91 -4.24
C ILE A 8 -15.95 6.36 -3.57
N ILE A 9 -15.88 7.61 -3.10
CA ILE A 9 -14.72 8.12 -2.35
C ILE A 9 -14.48 7.29 -1.09
N GLY A 10 -15.53 6.94 -0.35
CA GLY A 10 -15.43 6.09 0.83
C GLY A 10 -14.85 4.71 0.52
N ILE A 11 -15.31 4.07 -0.56
CA ILE A 11 -14.81 2.76 -1.01
C ILE A 11 -13.33 2.86 -1.41
N MET A 12 -12.97 3.87 -2.20
CA MET A 12 -11.57 4.10 -2.61
C MET A 12 -10.67 4.32 -1.41
N PHE A 13 -11.11 5.11 -0.42
CA PHE A 13 -10.36 5.35 0.80
C PHE A 13 -10.08 4.05 1.57
N VAL A 14 -11.12 3.24 1.79
CA VAL A 14 -10.97 1.94 2.47
C VAL A 14 -10.03 1.00 1.69
N ALA A 15 -10.12 1.00 0.36
CA ALA A 15 -9.27 0.16 -0.49
C ALA A 15 -7.76 0.49 -0.35
N VAL A 16 -7.40 1.77 -0.23
CA VAL A 16 -5.99 2.18 -0.07
C VAL A 16 -5.51 2.17 1.38
N MET A 17 -6.41 2.13 2.37
CA MET A 17 -6.03 2.10 3.79
C MET A 17 -5.21 0.85 4.15
N GLY A 18 -5.61 -0.34 3.67
CA GLY A 18 -4.89 -1.58 3.95
C GLY A 18 -3.42 -1.52 3.51
N PRO A 19 -3.14 -1.26 2.23
CA PRO A 19 -1.79 -1.04 1.72
C PRO A 19 -1.01 0.04 2.49
N SER A 20 -1.65 1.17 2.80
CA SER A 20 -1.03 2.27 3.56
C SER A 20 -0.53 1.83 4.94
N VAL A 21 -1.32 1.01 5.66
CA VAL A 21 -0.94 0.45 6.96
C VAL A 21 0.24 -0.50 6.82
N VAL A 22 0.24 -1.37 5.81
CA VAL A 22 1.35 -2.29 5.55
C VAL A 22 2.65 -1.53 5.28
N ILE A 23 2.60 -0.46 4.47
CA ILE A 23 3.75 0.40 4.19
C ILE A 23 4.27 1.05 5.47
N ALA A 24 3.38 1.59 6.31
CA ALA A 24 3.77 2.23 7.57
C ALA A 24 4.48 1.24 8.52
N VAL A 25 3.94 0.03 8.68
CA VAL A 25 4.53 -1.03 9.52
C VAL A 25 5.86 -1.49 8.94
N LEU A 26 5.94 -1.69 7.62
CA LEU A 26 7.16 -2.09 6.93
C LEU A 26 8.27 -1.04 7.13
N GLY A 27 7.96 0.24 6.94
CA GLY A 27 8.92 1.34 7.14
C GLY A 27 9.47 1.37 8.56
N HIS A 28 8.59 1.24 9.56
CA HIS A 28 9.01 1.15 10.97
C HIS A 28 9.94 -0.06 11.22
N ALA A 29 9.58 -1.23 10.68
CA ALA A 29 10.36 -2.46 10.83
C ALA A 29 11.75 -2.33 10.18
N VAL A 30 11.83 -1.72 8.99
CA VAL A 30 13.09 -1.48 8.27
C VAL A 30 13.99 -0.55 9.08
N ILE A 31 13.48 0.59 9.56
CA ILE A 31 14.25 1.53 10.39
C ILE A 31 14.78 0.83 11.64
N LYS A 32 13.93 0.07 12.34
CA LYS A 32 14.31 -0.68 13.53
C LYS A 32 15.37 -1.73 13.24
N ALA A 33 15.26 -2.47 12.14
CA ALA A 33 16.23 -3.48 11.74
C ALA A 33 17.60 -2.86 11.40
N LEU A 34 17.61 -1.76 10.64
CA LEU A 34 18.83 -1.05 10.26
C LEU A 34 19.53 -0.41 11.46
N SER A 35 18.77 0.12 12.43
CA SER A 35 19.35 0.67 13.66
C SER A 35 20.12 -0.37 14.48
N ARG A 36 19.72 -1.65 14.39
CA ARG A 36 20.36 -2.77 15.09
C ARG A 36 21.52 -3.37 14.30
N ASN A 37 21.46 -3.35 12.96
CA ASN A 37 22.51 -3.88 12.11
C ASN A 37 22.61 -3.11 10.77
N PRO A 38 23.39 -2.02 10.72
CA PRO A 38 23.58 -1.22 9.51
C PRO A 38 24.24 -1.99 8.35
N SER A 39 25.09 -2.98 8.65
CA SER A 39 25.80 -3.77 7.63
C SER A 39 24.87 -4.62 6.76
N ALA A 40 23.66 -4.91 7.23
CA ALA A 40 22.66 -5.70 6.51
C ALA A 40 21.80 -4.86 5.54
N ALA A 41 22.09 -3.57 5.36
CA ALA A 41 21.24 -2.64 4.60
C ALA A 41 20.90 -3.11 3.19
N SER A 42 21.88 -3.62 2.44
CA SER A 42 21.65 -4.12 1.07
C SER A 42 20.58 -5.23 1.01
N LYS A 43 20.61 -6.18 1.96
CA LYS A 43 19.63 -7.27 2.03
C LYS A 43 18.25 -6.78 2.49
N ILE A 44 18.22 -5.87 3.47
CA ILE A 44 16.98 -5.32 4.02
C ILE A 44 16.25 -4.48 2.97
N PHE A 45 16.94 -3.57 2.29
CA PHE A 45 16.33 -2.74 1.25
C PHE A 45 15.86 -3.57 0.06
N MET A 46 16.58 -4.64 -0.30
CA MET A 46 16.12 -5.53 -1.35
C MET A 46 14.79 -6.21 -0.98
N GLY A 47 14.68 -6.75 0.24
CA GLY A 47 13.43 -7.31 0.74
C GLY A 47 12.30 -6.28 0.83
N MET A 48 12.61 -5.07 1.28
CA MET A 48 11.65 -3.96 1.34
C MET A 48 11.09 -3.62 -0.04
N ILE A 49 11.93 -3.47 -1.07
CA ILE A 49 11.49 -3.15 -2.43
C ILE A 49 10.54 -4.24 -2.95
N VAL A 50 10.89 -5.52 -2.78
CA VAL A 50 10.03 -6.63 -3.19
C VAL A 50 8.67 -6.57 -2.49
N MET A 51 8.65 -6.34 -1.18
CA MET A 51 7.40 -6.19 -0.42
C MET A 51 6.57 -4.98 -0.89
N LEU A 52 7.20 -3.84 -1.14
CA LEU A 52 6.51 -2.65 -1.64
C LEU A 52 5.88 -2.91 -3.03
N ILE A 53 6.57 -3.62 -3.92
CA ILE A 53 6.01 -4.00 -5.23
C ILE A 53 4.72 -4.82 -5.06
N PHE A 54 4.71 -5.81 -4.15
CA PHE A 54 3.50 -6.60 -3.90
C PHE A 54 2.38 -5.78 -3.29
N VAL A 55 2.69 -4.87 -2.37
CA VAL A 55 1.70 -3.98 -1.75
C VAL A 55 1.09 -3.05 -2.81
N GLU A 56 1.90 -2.44 -3.65
CA GLU A 56 1.43 -1.59 -4.75
C GLU A 56 0.63 -2.38 -5.79
N ALA A 57 1.02 -3.61 -6.11
CA ALA A 57 0.26 -4.46 -7.02
C ALA A 57 -1.17 -4.71 -6.51
N ILE A 58 -1.33 -4.96 -5.21
CA ILE A 58 -2.65 -5.13 -4.58
C ILE A 58 -3.46 -3.82 -4.66
N SER A 59 -2.84 -2.68 -4.33
CA SER A 59 -3.47 -1.35 -4.44
C SER A 59 -3.98 -1.08 -5.85
N ILE A 60 -3.13 -1.31 -6.86
CA ILE A 60 -3.47 -1.05 -8.27
C ILE A 60 -4.62 -1.96 -8.72
N VAL A 61 -4.57 -3.26 -8.41
CA VAL A 61 -5.64 -4.19 -8.77
C VAL A 61 -6.97 -3.79 -8.12
N ALA A 62 -6.97 -3.41 -6.84
CA ALA A 62 -8.17 -2.94 -6.16
C ALA A 62 -8.74 -1.67 -6.81
N MET A 63 -7.89 -0.71 -7.16
CA MET A 63 -8.30 0.53 -7.81
C MET A 63 -8.84 0.29 -9.23
N LEU A 64 -8.25 -0.64 -9.99
CA LEU A 64 -8.74 -1.03 -11.31
C LEU A 64 -10.13 -1.68 -11.23
N ILE A 65 -10.37 -2.53 -10.22
CA ILE A 65 -11.70 -3.13 -10.00
C ILE A 65 -12.73 -2.06 -9.68
N ILE A 66 -12.41 -1.11 -8.79
CA ILE A 66 -13.30 0.01 -8.46
C ILE A 66 -13.58 0.85 -9.72
N PHE A 67 -12.55 1.19 -10.48
CA PHE A 67 -12.70 1.92 -11.74
C PHE A 67 -13.63 1.16 -12.71
N GLN A 68 -13.42 -0.15 -12.90
CA GLN A 68 -14.25 -0.97 -13.78
C GLN A 68 -15.71 -1.06 -13.33
N LEU A 69 -15.98 -1.05 -12.02
CA LEU A 69 -17.32 -1.14 -11.45
C LEU A 69 -18.12 0.17 -11.58
N PHE A 70 -17.45 1.32 -11.57
CA PHE A 70 -18.10 2.64 -11.53
C PHE A 70 -17.82 3.52 -12.77
N SER A 71 -17.20 2.97 -13.81
CA SER A 71 -16.84 3.72 -15.05
C SER A 71 -18.00 3.89 -16.04
N THR A 72 -19.16 3.29 -15.81
CA THR A 72 -20.40 3.45 -16.61
C THR A 72 -21.37 4.41 -15.95
#